data_AF-A0A3M1KT56-F1
#
_entry.id   AF-A0A3M1KT56-F1
#
_cell.length_a   1.000
_cell.length_b   1.000
_cell.length_c   1.000
_cell.angle_alpha   90.00
_cell.angle_beta   90.00
_cell.angle_gamma   90.00
#
_symmetry.space_group_name_H-M   'P 1'
#
loop_
_entity.id
_entity.type
_entity.pdbx_description
1 polymer ?
#
loop_
_entity_poly.entity_id
_entity_poly.type
_entity_poly.pdbx_seq_one_letter_code
_entity_poly.pdbx_strand_id
1 'polypeptide(L)'
;GWITDLSQPDRLGSLAIPFVSPPGIPVLTLLMGASMVVQQRMTPAAGDPMQQRMMMFLPVVFTVMFVNFPSGLVLYWFANNVMSIAQQAMTNRSKS
;
A
#
# COMPACT_ATOMS: atom_id res chain seq x y z
N GLY A 1 1.09 -21.00 -2.42
CA GLY A 1 1.37 -19.58 -2.12
C GLY A 1 1.17 -19.33 -0.64
N TRP A 2 1.57 -18.18 -0.11
CA TRP A 2 1.38 -17.86 1.31
C TRP A 2 -0.03 -17.31 1.62
N ILE A 3 -0.68 -16.66 0.66
CA ILE A 3 -2.11 -16.33 0.72
C ILE A 3 -2.91 -17.54 0.25
N THR A 4 -3.77 -18.06 1.12
CA THR A 4 -4.67 -19.19 0.84
C THR A 4 -6.15 -18.86 1.01
N ASP A 5 -6.48 -17.74 1.67
CA ASP A 5 -7.85 -17.27 1.89
C ASP A 5 -7.90 -15.73 1.79
N LEU A 6 -8.71 -15.22 0.86
CA LEU A 6 -8.87 -13.78 0.61
C LEU A 6 -9.75 -13.07 1.64
N SER A 7 -10.55 -13.81 2.41
CA SER A 7 -11.40 -13.26 3.47
C SER A 7 -10.61 -12.97 4.75
N GLN A 8 -9.43 -13.57 4.90
CA GLN A 8 -8.56 -13.40 6.06
C GLN A 8 -7.41 -12.41 5.76
N PRO A 9 -6.82 -11.79 6.80
CA PRO A 9 -5.62 -10.99 6.63
C PRO A 9 -4.44 -11.81 6.10
N ASP A 10 -3.60 -11.20 5.24
CA ASP A 10 -2.39 -11.84 4.73
C ASP A 10 -1.35 -12.00 5.84
N ARG A 11 -0.82 -13.21 6.05
CA ARG A 11 0.20 -13.50 7.07
C ARG A 11 1.22 -14.50 6.54
N LEU A 12 2.47 -14.08 6.49
CA LEU A 12 3.60 -14.96 6.24
C LEU A 12 4.22 -15.41 7.57
N GLY A 13 4.28 -16.73 7.78
CA GLY A 13 4.80 -17.33 9.00
C GLY A 13 3.90 -17.06 10.22
N SER A 14 4.48 -17.16 11.42
CA SER A 14 3.76 -17.09 12.70
C SER A 14 4.35 -16.07 13.70
N LEU A 15 5.16 -15.12 13.21
CA LEU A 15 5.78 -14.10 14.07
C LEU A 15 4.70 -13.23 14.73
N ALA A 16 4.72 -13.19 16.07
CA ALA A 16 3.84 -12.31 16.82
C ALA A 16 4.35 -10.85 16.75
N ILE A 17 3.56 -9.98 16.14
CA ILE A 17 3.83 -8.53 16.05
C ILE A 17 2.71 -7.82 16.81
N PRO A 18 3.02 -6.87 17.72
CA PRO A 18 1.99 -6.10 18.41
C PRO A 18 1.00 -5.47 17.44
N PHE A 19 -0.30 -5.55 17.78
CA PHE A 19 -1.42 -5.02 16.98
C PHE A 19 -1.68 -5.70 15.62
N VAL A 20 -0.94 -6.76 15.28
CA VAL A 20 -1.15 -7.57 14.07
C VAL A 20 -1.74 -8.92 14.47
N SER A 21 -2.95 -9.21 13.96
CA SER A 21 -3.67 -10.45 14.23
C SER A 21 -4.32 -11.00 12.95
N PRO A 22 -4.26 -12.31 12.66
CA PRO A 22 -3.51 -13.33 13.40
C PRO A 22 -1.98 -13.10 13.32
N PRO A 23 -1.15 -13.83 14.10
CA PRO A 23 0.31 -13.70 14.03
C PRO A 23 0.85 -13.96 12.62
N GLY A 24 1.90 -13.26 12.25
CA GLY A 24 2.59 -13.36 10.97
C GLY A 24 2.88 -12.00 10.34
N ILE A 25 3.71 -12.00 9.30
CA ILE A 25 4.14 -10.78 8.62
C ILE A 25 3.10 -10.40 7.54
N PRO A 26 2.54 -9.18 7.56
CA PRO A 26 1.53 -8.71 6.59
C PRO A 26 2.17 -8.24 5.28
N VAL A 27 2.73 -9.18 4.50
CA VAL A 27 3.54 -8.89 3.30
C VAL A 27 2.76 -8.05 2.29
N LEU A 28 1.52 -8.43 1.99
CA LEU A 28 0.69 -7.75 1.00
C LEU A 28 0.36 -6.32 1.42
N THR A 29 0.05 -6.08 2.70
CA THR A 29 -0.23 -4.73 3.20
C THR A 29 1.02 -3.86 3.17
N LEU A 30 2.20 -4.42 3.44
CA LEU A 30 3.47 -3.70 3.32
C LEU A 30 3.78 -3.33 1.86
N LEU A 31 3.52 -4.25 0.91
CA LEU A 31 3.67 -3.98 -0.53
C LEU A 31 2.70 -2.89 -1.00
N MET A 32 1.45 -2.91 -0.52
CA MET A 32 0.47 -1.86 -0.75
C MET A 32 0.95 -0.50 -0.21
N GLY A 33 1.47 -0.47 1.02
CA GLY A 33 2.04 0.75 1.60
C GLY A 33 3.21 1.30 0.77
N ALA A 34 4.11 0.43 0.34
CA ALA A 34 5.23 0.80 -0.52
C ALA A 34 4.78 1.33 -1.88
N SER A 35 3.76 0.72 -2.50
CA SER A 35 3.23 1.18 -3.78
C SER A 35 2.59 2.57 -3.66
N MET A 36 1.88 2.85 -2.55
CA MET A 36 1.34 4.18 -2.28
C MET A 36 2.44 5.25 -2.22
N VAL A 37 3.58 4.96 -1.58
CA VAL A 37 4.74 5.88 -1.54
C VAL A 37 5.29 6.12 -2.95
N VAL A 38 5.38 5.08 -3.78
CA VAL A 38 5.81 5.20 -5.18
C VAL A 38 4.83 6.07 -5.98
N GLN A 39 3.54 5.79 -5.89
CA GLN A 39 2.50 6.56 -6.58
C GLN A 39 2.56 8.04 -6.18
N GLN A 40 2.69 8.31 -4.89
CA GLN A 40 2.77 9.68 -4.37
C GLN A 40 3.97 10.45 -4.92
N ARG A 41 5.12 9.79 -5.10
CA ARG A 41 6.31 10.43 -5.70
C ARG A 41 6.16 10.73 -7.19
N MET A 42 5.26 10.04 -7.88
CA MET A 42 4.98 10.27 -9.29
C MET A 42 3.92 11.36 -9.52
N THR A 43 3.12 11.65 -8.51
CA THR A 43 2.13 12.73 -8.55
C THR A 43 2.79 14.06 -8.17
N PRO A 44 2.58 15.13 -8.95
CA PRO A 44 3.04 16.47 -8.58
C PRO A 44 2.52 16.87 -7.20
N ALA A 45 3.41 17.29 -6.32
CA ALA A 45 3.03 17.76 -4.98
C ALA A 45 2.22 19.05 -5.12
N ALA A 46 0.93 18.99 -4.79
CA ALA A 46 0.04 20.14 -4.76
C ALA A 46 -0.04 20.71 -3.34
N GLY A 47 -0.16 22.03 -3.21
CA GLY A 47 -0.37 22.72 -1.93
C GLY A 47 0.90 23.25 -1.27
N ASP A 48 0.70 23.87 -0.11
CA ASP A 48 1.76 24.47 0.69
C ASP A 48 2.69 23.41 1.33
N PRO A 49 3.85 23.79 1.88
CA PRO A 49 4.79 22.83 2.49
C PRO A 49 4.20 22.00 3.65
N MET A 50 3.16 22.51 4.33
CA MET A 50 2.51 21.78 5.42
C MET A 50 1.65 20.65 4.86
N GLN A 51 0.86 20.93 3.83
CA GLN A 51 0.03 19.93 3.14
C GLN A 51 0.91 18.82 2.56
N GLN A 52 2.05 19.16 1.94
CA GLN A 52 2.99 18.18 1.39
C GLN A 52 3.50 17.22 2.47
N ARG A 53 3.92 17.76 3.63
CA ARG A 53 4.38 16.93 4.76
C ARG A 53 3.28 16.00 5.25
N MET A 54 2.06 16.50 5.41
CA MET A 54 0.91 15.69 5.82
C MET A 54 0.67 14.54 4.83
N MET A 55 0.70 14.83 3.52
CA MET A 55 0.51 13.80 2.52
C MET A 55 1.57 12.70 2.62
N MET A 56 2.83 13.00 2.95
CA MET A 56 3.90 11.98 3.08
C MET A 56 3.63 10.96 4.19
N PHE A 57 2.81 11.29 5.19
CA PHE A 57 2.43 10.37 6.27
C PHE A 57 1.20 9.51 5.91
N LEU A 58 0.40 9.90 4.92
CA LEU A 58 -0.82 9.16 4.55
C LEU A 58 -0.57 7.69 4.19
N PRO A 59 0.47 7.32 3.40
CA PRO A 59 0.74 5.91 3.12
C PRO A 59 0.98 5.08 4.39
N VAL A 60 1.65 5.65 5.38
CA VAL A 60 1.92 4.96 6.67
C VAL A 60 0.62 4.76 7.44
N VAL A 61 -0.21 5.80 7.53
CA VAL A 61 -1.51 5.72 8.20
C VAL A 61 -2.39 4.65 7.58
N PHE A 62 -2.52 4.64 6.24
CA PHE A 62 -3.29 3.61 5.55
C PHE A 62 -2.71 2.21 5.70
N THR A 63 -1.37 2.06 5.68
CA THR A 63 -0.73 0.76 5.88
C THR A 63 -1.07 0.18 7.25
N VAL A 64 -1.03 0.99 8.32
CA VAL A 64 -1.41 0.55 9.66
C VAL A 64 -2.89 0.24 9.75
N MET A 65 -3.75 1.08 9.16
CA MET A 65 -5.21 0.87 9.16
C MET A 65 -5.60 -0.46 8.49
N PHE A 66 -4.95 -0.81 7.37
CA PHE A 66 -5.24 -2.02 6.59
C PHE A 66 -4.50 -3.28 7.08
N VAL A 67 -3.68 -3.21 8.13
CA VAL A 67 -2.81 -4.33 8.55
C VAL A 67 -3.58 -5.59 8.96
N ASN A 68 -4.82 -5.44 9.44
CA ASN A 68 -5.71 -6.53 9.84
C ASN A 68 -6.93 -6.69 8.92
N PHE A 69 -6.92 -6.07 7.74
CA PHE A 69 -8.04 -6.17 6.80
C PHE A 69 -7.93 -7.44 5.93
N PRO A 70 -9.06 -7.95 5.40
CA PRO A 70 -9.08 -9.08 4.47
C PRO A 70 -8.11 -8.87 3.29
N SER A 71 -7.29 -9.88 3.02
CA SER A 71 -6.24 -9.80 1.99
C SER A 71 -6.82 -9.58 0.59
N GLY A 72 -8.04 -10.03 0.31
CA GLY A 72 -8.72 -9.76 -0.96
C GLY A 72 -8.96 -8.27 -1.21
N LEU A 73 -9.34 -7.53 -0.17
CA LEU A 73 -9.51 -6.07 -0.27
C LEU A 73 -8.15 -5.38 -0.47
N VAL A 74 -7.14 -5.75 0.33
CA VAL A 74 -5.78 -5.19 0.20
C VAL A 74 -5.21 -5.48 -1.19
N LEU A 75 -5.42 -6.69 -1.72
CA LEU A 75 -4.96 -7.11 -3.04
C LEU A 75 -5.61 -6.28 -4.14
N TYR A 76 -6.92 -6.05 -4.05
CA TYR A 76 -7.64 -5.19 -4.98
C TYR A 76 -7.04 -3.79 -5.02
N TRP A 77 -6.82 -3.17 -3.85
CA TRP A 77 -6.21 -1.85 -3.76
C TRP A 77 -4.78 -1.83 -4.31
N PHE A 78 -3.97 -2.82 -3.95
CA PHE A 78 -2.60 -2.94 -4.45
C PHE A 78 -2.56 -3.08 -5.98
N ALA A 79 -3.35 -3.99 -6.55
CA ALA A 79 -3.42 -4.19 -8.00
C ALA A 79 -3.88 -2.93 -8.73
N ASN A 80 -4.90 -2.25 -8.21
CA ASN A 80 -5.37 -0.96 -8.73
C ASN A 80 -4.24 0.08 -8.72
N ASN A 81 -3.53 0.19 -7.59
CA ASN A 81 -2.44 1.14 -7.41
C ASN A 81 -1.28 0.89 -8.38
N VAL A 82 -0.88 -0.37 -8.56
CA VAL A 82 0.17 -0.78 -9.51
C VAL A 82 -0.24 -0.45 -10.94
N MET A 83 -1.49 -0.70 -11.33
CA MET A 83 -2.00 -0.31 -12.65
C MET A 83 -1.96 1.20 -12.86
N SER A 84 -2.39 1.99 -11.86
CA SER A 84 -2.31 3.45 -11.93
C SER A 84 -0.87 3.95 -12.03
N ILE A 85 0.06 3.36 -11.29
CA ILE A 85 1.50 3.67 -11.39
C ILE A 85 2.01 3.37 -12.80
N ALA A 86 1.67 2.21 -13.37
CA ALA A 86 2.07 1.86 -14.72
C ALA A 86 1.54 2.86 -15.76
N GLN A 87 0.26 3.24 -15.67
CA GLN A 87 -0.35 4.25 -16.52
C GLN A 87 0.33 5.63 -16.36
N GLN A 88 0.61 6.05 -15.13
CA GLN A 88 1.28 7.31 -14.84
C GLN A 88 2.72 7.31 -15.38
N ALA A 89 3.44 6.20 -15.25
CA ALA A 89 4.80 6.07 -15.77
C ALA A 89 4.84 6.19 -17.30
N MET A 90 3.90 5.56 -18.00
CA MET A 90 3.76 5.69 -19.46
C MET A 90 3.41 7.14 -19.86
N THR A 91 2.49 7.76 -19.14
CA THR A 91 2.08 9.16 -19.38
C THR A 91 3.24 10.14 -19.18
N ASN A 92 4.01 9.98 -18.11
CA ASN A 92 5.15 10.85 -17.82
C ASN A 92 6.27 10.69 -18.86
N ARG A 93 6.48 9.48 -19.41
CA ARG A 93 7.43 9.24 -20.51
C ARG A 93 6.98 9.87 -21.83
N SER A 94 5.68 9.88 -22.13
CA SER A 94 5.14 10.50 -23.35
C SER A 94 5.27 12.03 -23.36
N LYS A 95 5.32 12.64 -22.17
CA LYS A 95 5.46 14.10 -22.00
C LYS A 95 6.91 14.59 -21.94
N SER A 96 7.89 13.67 -21.92
CA SER A 96 9.32 13.96 -21.88
C SER A 96 9.95 13.83 -23.26
#